data_AF-A0A239Y8G8-F1
#
_entry.id   AF-A0A239Y8G8-F1
#
_cell.length_a   1.000
_cell.length_b   1.000
_cell.length_c   1.000
_cell.angle_alpha   90.00
_cell.angle_beta   90.00
_cell.angle_gamma   90.00
#
_symmetry.space_group_name_H-M   'P 1'
#
loop_
_entity.id
_entity.type
_entity.pdbx_description
1 polymer ?
#
loop_
_entity_poly.entity_id
_entity_poly.type
_entity_poly.pdbx_seq_one_letter_code
_entity_poly.pdbx_strand_id
1 'polypeptide(L)'
;MYKYIAILFLLGIIVSQSLLIFINYDYNKYYAFGRYKLHANYSFEDTWRDNGFERLIYSYRKVDNKLYTYGESGITIITMNVINPKIIKIPNDEYYESVRKYGRTNKYANSLGELSNIYGEDFIILDRLEELESDDYSIVKELIEQGEDKAKKS
;
A
#
# COMPACT_ATOMS: atom_id res chain seq x y z
N MET A 1 -17.57 -12.67 -36.91
CA MET A 1 -16.19 -13.04 -36.52
C MET A 1 -15.65 -12.18 -35.38
N TYR A 2 -15.61 -10.85 -35.51
CA TYR A 2 -15.12 -9.92 -34.46
C TYR A 2 -15.81 -10.06 -33.10
N LYS A 3 -17.13 -10.33 -33.07
CA LYS A 3 -17.87 -10.54 -31.82
C LYS A 3 -17.37 -11.75 -31.01
N TYR A 4 -16.96 -12.82 -31.69
CA TYR A 4 -16.43 -14.03 -31.03
C TYR A 4 -14.99 -13.81 -30.52
N ILE A 5 -14.20 -13.03 -31.26
CA ILE A 5 -12.85 -12.62 -30.82
C ILE A 5 -12.94 -11.75 -29.56
N ALA A 6 -13.87 -10.79 -29.51
CA ALA A 6 -14.09 -9.95 -28.33
C ALA A 6 -14.53 -10.78 -27.10
N ILE A 7 -15.41 -11.76 -27.30
CA ILE A 7 -15.85 -12.69 -26.24
C ILE A 7 -14.69 -13.55 -25.73
N LEU A 8 -13.85 -14.09 -26.64
CA LEU A 8 -12.66 -14.85 -26.27
C LEU A 8 -11.63 -14.01 -25.53
N PHE A 9 -11.48 -12.73 -25.91
CA PHE A 9 -10.58 -11.81 -25.22
C PHE A 9 -11.07 -11.48 -23.82
N LEU A 10 -12.38 -11.21 -23.65
CA LEU A 10 -13.01 -11.00 -22.36
C LEU A 10 -12.92 -12.24 -21.46
N LEU A 11 -13.15 -13.43 -22.02
CA LEU A 11 -12.98 -14.70 -21.30
C LEU A 11 -11.51 -14.92 -20.91
N GLY A 12 -10.56 -14.61 -21.79
CA GLY A 12 -9.13 -14.66 -21.47
C GLY A 12 -8.76 -13.73 -20.33
N ILE A 13 -9.31 -12.52 -20.30
CA ILE A 13 -9.13 -11.58 -19.18
C ILE A 13 -9.74 -12.19 -17.91
N ILE A 14 -10.98 -12.67 -17.93
CA ILE A 14 -11.64 -13.26 -16.74
C ILE A 14 -10.88 -14.49 -16.21
N VAL A 15 -10.44 -15.39 -17.10
CA VAL A 15 -9.65 -16.57 -16.74
C VAL A 15 -8.26 -16.19 -16.22
N SER A 16 -7.65 -15.13 -16.76
CA SER A 16 -6.40 -14.59 -16.20
C SER A 16 -6.60 -14.02 -14.79
N GLN A 17 -7.77 -13.44 -14.49
CA GLN A 17 -8.08 -12.98 -13.13
C GLN A 17 -8.20 -14.14 -12.16
N SER A 18 -8.90 -15.22 -12.53
CA SER A 18 -9.04 -16.40 -11.67
C SER A 18 -7.72 -17.16 -11.49
N LEU A 19 -6.85 -17.19 -12.51
CA LEU A 19 -5.49 -17.71 -12.38
C LEU A 19 -4.60 -16.81 -11.49
N LEU A 20 -4.71 -15.49 -11.58
CA LEU A 20 -3.98 -14.56 -10.70
C LEU A 20 -4.42 -14.66 -9.23
N ILE A 21 -5.70 -14.96 -8.96
CA ILE A 21 -6.19 -15.30 -7.62
C ILE A 21 -5.54 -16.60 -7.09
N PHE A 22 -5.20 -17.53 -8.00
CA PHE A 22 -4.56 -18.81 -7.69
C PHE A 22 -3.03 -18.72 -7.57
N ILE A 23 -2.40 -17.69 -8.14
CA ILE A 23 -0.97 -17.35 -7.94
C ILE A 23 -0.82 -16.66 -6.58
N ASN A 24 -1.21 -17.37 -5.52
CA ASN A 24 -0.76 -17.14 -4.15
C ASN A 24 0.64 -17.80 -4.02
N TYR A 25 1.56 -17.45 -4.94
CA TYR A 25 2.92 -17.97 -4.94
C TYR A 25 3.73 -17.21 -3.88
N ASP A 26 4.29 -17.96 -2.94
CA ASP A 26 5.27 -17.52 -1.93
C ASP A 26 4.90 -16.23 -1.21
N TYR A 27 4.06 -16.31 -0.19
CA TYR A 27 3.85 -15.24 0.82
C TYR A 27 3.37 -13.87 0.29
N ASN A 28 3.20 -13.71 -1.02
CA ASN A 28 2.89 -12.44 -1.68
C ASN A 28 1.38 -12.32 -1.94
N LYS A 29 0.81 -11.18 -1.58
CA LYS A 29 -0.55 -10.81 -1.99
C LYS A 29 -0.47 -9.69 -3.02
N TYR A 30 -1.12 -9.90 -4.16
CA TYR A 30 -1.19 -8.92 -5.23
C TYR A 30 -2.58 -8.31 -5.33
N TYR A 31 -2.65 -7.00 -5.56
CA TYR A 31 -3.90 -6.25 -5.73
C TYR A 31 -3.85 -5.40 -7.01
N ALA A 32 -5.03 -5.03 -7.52
CA ALA A 32 -5.21 -4.16 -8.69
C ALA A 32 -4.30 -4.54 -9.88
N PHE A 33 -4.53 -5.73 -10.46
CA PHE A 33 -3.77 -6.25 -11.61
C PHE A 33 -2.25 -6.33 -11.37
N GLY A 34 -1.85 -6.73 -10.16
CA GLY A 34 -0.45 -6.91 -9.80
C GLY A 34 0.30 -5.61 -9.50
N ARG A 35 -0.37 -4.46 -9.60
CA ARG A 35 0.24 -3.16 -9.28
C ARG A 35 0.68 -3.07 -7.83
N TYR A 36 -0.14 -3.53 -6.90
CA TYR A 36 0.24 -3.48 -5.48
C TYR A 36 0.64 -4.86 -5.01
N LYS A 37 1.77 -4.94 -4.31
CA LYS A 37 2.29 -6.18 -3.75
C LYS A 37 2.54 -6.01 -2.26
N LEU A 38 1.90 -6.88 -1.47
CA LEU A 38 2.16 -7.06 -0.05
C LEU A 38 2.98 -8.33 0.12
N HIS A 39 4.27 -8.18 0.44
CA HIS A 39 5.21 -9.29 0.58
C HIS A 39 5.23 -9.81 2.00
N ALA A 40 4.87 -11.09 2.20
CA ALA A 40 4.92 -11.81 3.47
C ALA A 40 4.27 -11.10 4.66
N ASN A 41 3.24 -10.28 4.40
CA ASN A 41 2.61 -9.41 5.41
C ASN A 41 3.61 -8.44 6.09
N TYR A 42 4.72 -8.14 5.42
CA TYR A 42 5.86 -7.45 6.00
C TYR A 42 6.22 -6.17 5.25
N SER A 43 6.25 -6.19 3.91
CA SER A 43 6.49 -4.98 3.12
C SER A 43 5.39 -4.75 2.10
N PHE A 44 5.18 -3.49 1.71
CA PHE A 44 4.15 -3.08 0.77
C PHE A 44 4.70 -2.13 -0.30
N GLU A 45 4.44 -2.43 -1.56
CA GLU A 45 4.97 -1.71 -2.71
C GLU A 45 3.98 -1.55 -3.87
N ASP A 46 4.15 -0.47 -4.63
CA ASP A 46 3.60 -0.23 -5.97
C ASP A 46 4.63 -0.71 -7.01
N THR A 47 4.41 -1.89 -7.57
CA THR A 47 5.31 -2.57 -8.52
C THR A 47 5.39 -1.85 -9.86
N TRP A 48 4.35 -1.11 -10.25
CA TRP A 48 4.34 -0.40 -11.54
C TRP A 48 5.17 0.87 -11.51
N ARG A 49 5.37 1.45 -10.32
CA ARG A 49 6.19 2.64 -10.09
C ARG A 49 7.52 2.33 -9.40
N ASP A 50 7.85 1.05 -9.23
CA ASP A 50 9.01 0.53 -8.47
C ASP A 50 9.22 1.28 -7.13
N ASN A 51 8.13 1.42 -6.38
CA ASN A 51 8.11 2.25 -5.17
C ASN A 51 7.55 1.48 -3.97
N GLY A 52 8.29 1.50 -2.86
CA GLY A 52 7.86 0.94 -1.58
C GLY A 52 7.14 1.97 -0.72
N PHE A 53 5.99 1.59 -0.17
CA PHE A 53 5.24 2.40 0.80
C PHE A 53 5.61 2.07 2.24
N GLU A 54 5.91 0.80 2.52
CA GLU A 54 6.28 0.35 3.86
C GLU A 54 7.27 -0.81 3.77
N ARG A 55 8.37 -0.72 4.52
CA ARG A 55 9.39 -1.77 4.58
C ARG A 55 9.03 -2.82 5.62
N LEU A 56 8.51 -2.37 6.76
CA LEU A 56 8.20 -3.20 7.92
C LEU A 56 6.81 -2.85 8.43
N ILE A 57 5.88 -3.78 8.24
CA ILE A 57 4.49 -3.67 8.65
C ILE A 57 4.31 -4.39 9.98
N TYR A 58 3.83 -3.66 10.97
CA TYR A 58 3.42 -4.22 12.25
C TYR A 58 2.05 -4.88 12.14
N SER A 59 1.12 -4.20 11.49
CA SER A 59 -0.24 -4.67 11.25
C SER A 59 -0.80 -4.07 9.95
N TYR A 60 -1.67 -4.82 9.28
CA TYR A 60 -2.41 -4.31 8.13
C TYR A 60 -3.84 -4.85 8.13
N ARG A 61 -4.74 -4.13 7.46
CA ARG A 61 -6.11 -4.58 7.22
C ARG A 61 -6.54 -4.18 5.81
N LYS A 62 -7.28 -5.06 5.14
CA LYS A 62 -7.87 -4.80 3.82
C LYS A 62 -9.38 -4.71 3.99
N VAL A 63 -9.97 -3.57 3.63
CA VAL A 63 -11.42 -3.33 3.67
C VAL A 63 -11.82 -2.79 2.31
N ASP A 64 -12.70 -3.50 1.62
CA ASP A 64 -13.10 -3.20 0.24
C ASP A 64 -11.92 -2.99 -0.71
N ASN A 65 -11.78 -1.80 -1.30
CA ASN A 65 -10.68 -1.40 -2.16
C ASN A 65 -9.55 -0.67 -1.41
N LYS A 66 -9.64 -0.50 -0.10
CA LYS A 66 -8.62 0.14 0.72
C LYS A 66 -7.73 -0.87 1.42
N LEU A 67 -6.44 -0.57 1.48
CA LEU A 67 -5.46 -1.26 2.32
C LEU A 67 -4.90 -0.26 3.33
N TYR A 68 -4.96 -0.63 4.60
CA TYR A 68 -4.47 0.14 5.74
C TYR A 68 -3.24 -0.59 6.28
N THR A 69 -2.15 0.12 6.48
CA THR A 69 -0.92 -0.42 7.06
C THR A 69 -0.43 0.48 8.18
N TYR A 70 -0.07 -0.13 9.30
CA TYR A 70 0.74 0.49 10.35
C TYR A 70 2.11 -0.17 10.34
N GLY A 71 3.15 0.63 10.15
CA GLY A 71 4.51 0.17 10.03
C GLY A 71 5.53 1.19 10.51
N GLU A 72 6.80 0.90 10.23
CA GLU A 72 7.95 1.71 10.67
C GLU A 72 7.82 3.18 10.22
N SER A 73 7.34 3.40 8.99
CA SER A 73 7.17 4.73 8.42
C SER A 73 5.85 5.43 8.80
N GLY A 74 5.04 4.81 9.68
CA GLY A 74 3.78 5.35 10.17
C GLY A 74 2.54 4.65 9.58
N ILE A 75 1.46 5.41 9.39
CA ILE A 75 0.20 4.91 8.83
C ILE A 75 0.13 5.21 7.34
N THR A 76 -0.22 4.20 6.54
CA THR A 76 -0.56 4.38 5.12
C THR A 76 -1.93 3.81 4.85
N ILE A 77 -2.80 4.59 4.22
CA ILE A 77 -4.08 4.13 3.68
C ILE A 77 -4.02 4.31 2.18
N ILE A 78 -4.17 3.23 1.42
CA ILE A 78 -4.21 3.30 -0.04
C ILE A 78 -5.56 2.82 -0.55
N THR A 79 -6.21 3.63 -1.36
CA THR A 79 -7.33 3.22 -2.21
C THR A 79 -6.74 2.59 -3.47
N MET A 80 -6.78 1.27 -3.55
CA MET A 80 -6.08 0.46 -4.54
C MET A 80 -6.79 0.50 -5.91
N ASN A 81 -6.48 1.51 -6.70
CA ASN A 81 -6.90 1.62 -8.09
C ASN A 81 -5.73 1.32 -9.05
N VAL A 82 -6.05 0.85 -10.25
CA VAL A 82 -5.04 0.53 -11.27
C VAL A 82 -4.36 1.78 -11.81
N ILE A 83 -5.09 2.88 -11.99
CA ILE A 83 -4.61 4.09 -12.69
C ILE A 83 -4.23 5.18 -11.67
N ASN A 84 -5.21 5.68 -10.91
CA ASN A 84 -5.01 6.75 -9.92
C ASN A 84 -5.34 6.23 -8.51
N PRO A 85 -4.35 5.74 -7.75
CA PRO A 85 -4.57 5.46 -6.34
C PRO A 85 -4.81 6.76 -5.59
N LYS A 86 -5.51 6.69 -4.47
CA LYS A 86 -5.47 7.75 -3.46
C LYS A 86 -4.69 7.21 -2.27
N ILE A 87 -3.67 7.92 -1.83
CA ILE A 87 -2.80 7.52 -0.73
C ILE A 87 -2.87 8.58 0.36
N ILE A 88 -3.20 8.16 1.57
CA ILE A 88 -3.14 9.00 2.77
C ILE A 88 -1.98 8.48 3.61
N LYS A 89 -1.10 9.39 4.02
CA LYS A 89 0.09 9.09 4.84
C LYS A 89 0.06 9.92 6.11
N ILE A 90 0.15 9.25 7.25
CA ILE A 90 0.46 9.89 8.54
C ILE A 90 1.87 9.43 8.90
N PRO A 91 2.87 10.32 8.78
CA PRO A 91 4.27 9.95 8.88
C PRO A 91 4.67 9.63 10.31
N ASN A 92 5.63 8.72 10.45
CA ASN A 92 6.43 8.63 11.67
C ASN A 92 7.62 9.60 11.54
N ASP A 93 7.64 10.64 12.37
CA ASP A 93 8.67 11.68 12.32
C ASP A 93 10.09 11.13 12.48
N GLU A 94 10.29 10.18 13.40
CA GLU A 94 11.61 9.59 13.66
C GLU A 94 12.14 8.86 12.41
N TYR A 95 11.27 8.11 11.75
CA TYR A 95 11.59 7.43 10.50
C TYR A 95 11.98 8.42 9.41
N TYR A 96 11.17 9.47 9.20
CA TYR A 96 11.40 10.41 8.10
C TYR A 96 12.56 11.39 8.37
N GLU A 97 12.89 11.69 9.63
CA GLU A 97 14.13 12.38 9.98
C GLU A 97 15.37 11.51 9.66
N SER A 98 15.30 10.20 9.91
CA SER A 98 16.35 9.26 9.50
C SER A 98 16.54 9.24 7.97
N VAL A 99 15.45 9.13 7.21
CA VAL A 99 15.48 9.19 5.74
C VAL A 99 16.06 10.51 5.25
N ARG A 100 15.73 11.64 5.88
CA ARG A 100 16.29 12.96 5.54
C ARG A 100 17.80 13.02 5.79
N LYS A 101 18.27 12.45 6.90
CA LYS A 101 19.68 12.47 7.31
C LYS A 101 20.56 11.57 6.45
N TYR A 102 20.10 10.36 6.14
CA TYR A 102 20.89 9.33 5.47
C TYR A 102 20.59 9.20 3.97
N GLY A 103 19.52 9.86 3.51
CA GLY A 103 19.06 9.80 2.13
C GLY A 103 18.38 8.46 1.78
N ARG A 104 17.96 8.36 0.53
CA ARG A 104 17.33 7.15 -0.01
C ARG A 104 18.35 6.02 -0.09
N THR A 105 18.16 4.98 0.71
CA THR A 105 19.02 3.78 0.72
C THR A 105 18.44 2.63 -0.10
N ASN A 106 17.12 2.61 -0.31
CA ASN A 106 16.40 1.61 -1.09
C ASN A 106 15.01 2.14 -1.49
N LYS A 107 14.23 1.34 -2.21
CA LYS A 107 12.89 1.74 -2.70
C LYS A 107 11.81 1.94 -1.64
N TYR A 108 12.04 1.54 -0.39
CA TYR A 108 11.13 1.78 0.73
C TYR A 108 11.51 3.01 1.55
N ALA A 109 12.76 3.48 1.43
CA ALA A 109 13.28 4.65 2.13
C ALA A 109 13.07 5.94 1.31
N ASN A 110 11.85 6.16 0.83
CA ASN A 110 11.50 7.38 0.12
C ASN A 110 11.24 8.50 1.12
N SER A 111 11.69 9.70 0.80
CA SER A 111 11.21 10.90 1.48
C SER A 111 9.73 11.17 1.13
N LEU A 112 9.03 11.89 2.00
CA LEU A 112 7.67 12.36 1.73
C LEU A 112 7.60 13.21 0.44
N GLY A 113 8.65 13.98 0.15
CA GLY A 113 8.75 14.77 -1.07
C GLY A 113 8.87 13.92 -2.34
N GLU A 114 9.63 12.83 -2.31
CA GLU A 114 9.69 11.88 -3.44
C GLU A 114 8.35 11.20 -3.67
N LEU A 115 7.67 10.76 -2.61
CA LEU A 115 6.32 10.19 -2.73
C LEU A 115 5.33 11.22 -3.31
N SER A 116 5.39 12.45 -2.84
CA SER A 116 4.57 13.55 -3.37
C SER A 116 4.88 13.83 -4.85
N ASN A 117 6.14 13.75 -5.27
CA ASN A 117 6.52 13.92 -6.69
C ASN A 117 6.04 12.75 -7.57
N ILE A 118 6.02 11.53 -7.05
CA ILE A 118 5.58 10.34 -7.79
C ILE A 118 4.06 10.35 -7.95
N TYR A 119 3.32 10.64 -6.88
CA TYR A 119 1.87 10.48 -6.81
C TYR A 119 1.09 11.79 -6.97
N GLY A 120 1.74 12.94 -6.85
CA GLY A 120 1.09 14.25 -7.03
C GLY A 120 -0.02 14.48 -6.00
N GLU A 121 -1.13 15.07 -6.46
CA GLU A 121 -2.30 15.40 -5.63
C GLU A 121 -2.99 14.18 -5.01
N ASP A 122 -2.71 12.99 -5.54
CA ASP A 122 -3.23 11.73 -5.01
C ASP A 122 -2.52 11.26 -3.72
N PHE A 123 -1.39 11.88 -3.35
CA PHE A 123 -0.68 11.60 -2.10
C PHE A 123 -0.90 12.73 -1.09
N ILE A 124 -1.68 12.41 -0.07
CA ILE A 124 -2.10 13.33 0.97
C ILE A 124 -1.34 12.98 2.25
N ILE A 125 -0.66 13.97 2.80
CA ILE A 125 0.00 13.86 4.09
C ILE A 125 -0.91 14.50 5.13
N LEU A 126 -1.16 13.79 6.22
CA LEU A 126 -1.87 14.30 7.38
C LEU A 126 -0.94 14.26 8.58
N ASP A 127 -1.03 15.25 9.46
CA ASP A 127 -0.16 15.35 10.62
C ASP A 127 -0.64 14.44 11.77
N ARG A 128 -1.95 14.14 11.80
CA ARG A 128 -2.61 13.48 12.93
C ARG A 128 -3.72 12.53 12.50
N LEU A 129 -3.99 11.54 13.35
CA LEU A 129 -5.06 10.56 13.13
C LEU A 129 -6.44 11.24 13.10
N GLU A 130 -6.66 12.27 13.90
CA GLU A 130 -7.95 12.97 14.03
C GLU A 130 -8.39 13.71 12.75
N GLU A 131 -7.49 13.85 11.78
CA GLU A 131 -7.77 14.42 10.46
C GLU A 131 -8.34 13.37 9.48
N LEU A 132 -8.37 12.09 9.88
CA LEU A 132 -9.03 11.03 9.13
C LEU A 132 -10.55 11.12 9.25
N GLU A 133 -11.24 10.65 8.20
CA GLU A 133 -12.66 10.35 8.25
C GLU A 133 -12.97 9.32 9.35
N SER A 134 -14.15 9.41 9.96
CA SER A 134 -14.53 8.60 11.13
C SER A 134 -14.30 7.08 10.93
N ASP A 135 -14.66 6.55 9.76
CA ASP A 135 -14.51 5.13 9.45
C ASP A 135 -13.04 4.72 9.33
N ASP A 136 -12.23 5.55 8.66
CA ASP A 136 -10.80 5.33 8.49
C ASP A 136 -10.08 5.45 9.85
N TYR A 137 -10.48 6.41 10.70
CA TYR A 137 -9.96 6.58 12.05
C TYR A 137 -10.17 5.34 12.92
N SER A 138 -11.40 4.80 12.96
CA SER A 138 -11.69 3.61 13.77
C SER A 138 -10.86 2.40 13.35
N ILE A 139 -10.71 2.18 12.04
CA ILE A 139 -9.89 1.08 11.51
C ILE A 139 -8.42 1.26 11.88
N VAL A 140 -7.88 2.48 11.70
CA VAL A 140 -6.48 2.78 12.01
C VAL A 140 -6.18 2.62 13.49
N LYS A 141 -7.09 3.03 14.38
CA LYS A 141 -6.91 2.85 15.82
C LYS A 141 -6.77 1.38 16.21
N GLU A 142 -7.69 0.52 15.75
CA GLU A 142 -7.58 -0.93 15.99
C GLU A 142 -6.31 -1.51 15.38
N LEU A 143 -5.88 -0.97 14.24
CA LEU A 143 -4.67 -1.41 13.57
C LEU A 143 -3.41 -1.14 14.41
N ILE A 144 -3.32 0.06 14.98
CA ILE A 144 -2.23 0.44 15.88
C ILE A 144 -2.20 -0.48 17.09
N GLU A 145 -3.35 -0.67 17.76
CA GLU A 145 -3.48 -1.55 18.94
C GLU A 145 -2.99 -2.98 18.64
N GLN A 146 -3.29 -3.52 17.45
CA GLN A 146 -2.81 -4.84 17.02
C GLN A 146 -1.32 -4.90 16.70
N GLY A 147 -0.72 -3.77 16.29
CA GLY A 147 0.66 -3.68 15.84
C GLY A 147 1.66 -3.26 16.92
N GLU A 148 1.19 -2.67 18.03
CA GLU A 148 2.05 -2.11 19.09
C GLU A 148 3.13 -3.07 19.59
N ASP A 149 2.77 -4.32 19.84
CA ASP A 149 3.71 -5.31 20.38
C ASP A 149 4.85 -5.66 19.42
N LYS A 150 4.61 -5.52 18.11
CA LYS A 150 5.64 -5.69 17.08
C LYS A 150 6.47 -4.42 16.93
N ALA A 151 5.84 -3.25 17.02
CA ALA A 151 6.54 -1.96 16.98
C ALA A 151 7.54 -1.83 18.12
N LYS A 152 7.19 -2.28 19.34
CA LYS A 152 8.09 -2.27 20.52
C LYS A 152 9.31 -3.21 20.37
N LYS A 153 9.29 -4.13 19.40
CA LYS A 153 10.34 -5.13 19.18
C LYS A 153 11.23 -4.83 17.96
N SER A 154 10.86 -3.86 17.14
CA SER A 154 11.64 -3.43 15.97
C SER A 154 12.61 -2.33 16.36
#